data_AF-A0A949SLQ3-F1
#
_entry.id   AF-A0A949SLQ3-F1
#
_cell.length_a   1.000
_cell.length_b   1.000
_cell.length_c   1.000
_cell.angle_alpha   90.00
_cell.angle_beta   90.00
_cell.angle_gamma   90.00
#
_symmetry.space_group_name_H-M   'P 1'
#
loop_
_entity.id
_entity.type
_entity.pdbx_description
1 polymer ?
#
loop_
_entity_poly.entity_id
_entity_poly.type
_entity_poly.pdbx_seq_one_letter_code
_entity_poly.pdbx_strand_id
1 'polypeptide(L)'
;MMKKLVFVLLVHVGQSATAQVTLNAPTDLTAVWEEGAGTTYRPLKLTWNDLSNGESGYMIEKKVGTGAWTALSGASGAAALPPGTVAHTDTSILRSVSTRTHYYYRVRALNGAGKSGAAEVATVAVPSEWPTSNYDSDADGITDAREVAAGLDPQDWRDATGDSDGDLIPNAWEAYLGTNLLGRNTLSEGSPLVNVTVDASYTGTDTATKTKTLTAAITKLGSTTTVPAPFRVILVKPGVYNETINNTSAFQVAFIADRSGANPRAECVIQGVSNNPVISTTGSAVFDGFVIARNSGTTGAAFASSESATPGNRVSTVRLVNCIVRNINLGGDAVVRQTGGRLVLAHDTFFMNSADAGAQAHSYSSGALSGTAPLESTARLRVMNCIFWNPIRTTVPEFFSVGDYRIQSSLVYGPVISGSEGTRQINPGLTPKAYLMSNASPASIGGTVGKVHVMKDIHGEDRYNPPGVGADEWYDSDQDQIPDFADFQPLSVNNAGADDDQDLLTELGEYQAGTSLQSADSQYLTLEQALRLFVSPTEYLTRSEGDARYMPLNPAVPRKVRVAPGGGIDMGEFD
;
A
#
# COMPACT_ATOMS: atom_id res chain seq x y z
N MET A 1 -59.65 -67.78 9.40
CA MET A 1 -59.84 -66.46 10.03
C MET A 1 -58.70 -65.55 9.61
N MET A 2 -58.90 -64.79 8.52
CA MET A 2 -57.96 -63.78 8.02
C MET A 2 -58.02 -62.56 8.96
N LYS A 3 -56.91 -62.21 9.62
CA LYS A 3 -56.79 -60.95 10.36
C LYS A 3 -56.40 -59.83 9.38
N LYS A 4 -57.22 -58.79 9.35
CA LYS A 4 -57.09 -57.60 8.51
C LYS A 4 -55.83 -56.80 8.86
N LEU A 5 -55.20 -56.33 7.80
CA LEU A 5 -54.05 -55.45 7.70
C LEU A 5 -54.38 -54.05 8.23
N VAL A 6 -53.48 -53.44 9.01
CA VAL A 6 -53.38 -51.98 9.12
C VAL A 6 -51.91 -51.62 8.88
N PHE A 7 -51.59 -51.26 7.65
CA PHE A 7 -50.36 -50.53 7.35
C PHE A 7 -50.62 -49.06 7.66
N VAL A 8 -49.96 -48.54 8.69
CA VAL A 8 -49.86 -47.10 8.90
C VAL A 8 -48.85 -46.59 7.88
N LEU A 9 -49.34 -45.95 6.83
CA LEU A 9 -48.52 -45.17 5.91
C LEU A 9 -48.06 -43.92 6.67
N LEU A 10 -46.84 -43.94 7.20
CA LEU A 10 -46.16 -42.72 7.64
C LEU A 10 -45.87 -41.89 6.39
N VAL A 11 -46.74 -40.92 6.08
CA VAL A 11 -46.40 -39.87 5.13
C VAL A 11 -45.32 -39.03 5.81
N HIS A 12 -44.05 -39.31 5.51
CA HIS A 12 -43.01 -38.31 5.68
C HIS A 12 -43.38 -37.17 4.73
N VAL A 13 -43.97 -36.11 5.29
CA VAL A 13 -43.97 -34.81 4.63
C VAL A 13 -42.51 -34.40 4.64
N GLY A 14 -41.77 -34.78 3.61
CA GLY A 14 -40.47 -34.20 3.34
C GLY A 14 -40.69 -32.71 3.26
N GLN A 15 -40.28 -31.97 4.29
CA GLN A 15 -40.06 -30.55 4.11
C GLN A 15 -38.99 -30.46 3.04
N SER A 16 -39.42 -30.15 1.83
CA SER A 16 -38.51 -29.76 0.76
C SER A 16 -37.87 -28.48 1.26
N ALA A 17 -36.67 -28.59 1.84
CA ALA A 17 -35.80 -27.47 2.03
C ALA A 17 -35.50 -26.98 0.62
N THR A 18 -36.22 -25.95 0.18
CA THR A 18 -35.86 -25.24 -1.05
C THR A 18 -34.43 -24.78 -0.85
N ALA A 19 -33.51 -25.34 -1.64
CA ALA A 19 -32.14 -24.82 -1.70
C ALA A 19 -32.28 -23.32 -1.91
N GLN A 20 -31.79 -22.53 -0.95
CA GLN A 20 -31.91 -21.09 -1.06
C GLN A 20 -31.08 -20.69 -2.29
N VAL A 21 -31.76 -20.26 -3.35
CA VAL A 21 -31.10 -19.73 -4.54
C VAL A 21 -30.45 -18.41 -4.13
N THR A 22 -29.16 -18.47 -3.81
CA THR A 22 -28.39 -17.31 -3.38
C THR A 22 -28.06 -16.46 -4.60
N LEU A 23 -28.55 -15.22 -4.58
CA LEU A 23 -28.32 -14.23 -5.62
C LEU A 23 -27.05 -13.44 -5.28
N ASN A 24 -25.91 -13.85 -5.83
CA ASN A 24 -24.62 -13.22 -5.59
C ASN A 24 -24.48 -11.92 -6.38
N ALA A 25 -23.80 -10.93 -5.80
CA ALA A 25 -23.48 -9.71 -6.52
C ALA A 25 -22.52 -10.01 -7.70
N PRO A 26 -22.67 -9.34 -8.85
CA PRO A 26 -21.63 -9.33 -9.88
C PRO A 26 -20.31 -8.82 -9.31
N THR A 27 -19.19 -9.10 -9.98
CA THR A 27 -17.88 -8.52 -9.65
C THR A 27 -17.18 -7.97 -10.89
N ASP A 28 -16.06 -7.26 -10.68
CA ASP A 28 -15.17 -6.79 -11.74
C ASP A 28 -15.90 -5.99 -12.84
N LEU A 29 -16.86 -5.17 -12.43
CA LEU A 29 -17.55 -4.27 -13.34
C LEU A 29 -16.55 -3.26 -13.89
N THR A 30 -16.33 -3.30 -15.20
CA THR A 30 -15.53 -2.34 -15.94
C THR A 30 -16.42 -1.61 -16.94
N ALA A 31 -15.96 -0.45 -17.40
CA ALA A 31 -16.68 0.39 -18.32
C ALA A 31 -15.70 1.00 -19.32
N VAL A 32 -15.90 0.72 -20.61
CA VAL A 32 -14.99 1.07 -21.70
C VAL A 32 -15.78 1.85 -22.75
N TRP A 33 -15.27 3.00 -23.18
CA TRP A 33 -15.91 3.78 -24.23
C TRP A 33 -15.76 3.07 -25.57
N GLU A 34 -16.85 2.96 -26.33
CA GLU A 34 -16.80 2.44 -27.70
C GLU A 34 -16.86 3.59 -28.71
N GLU A 35 -16.16 3.42 -29.84
CA GLU A 35 -16.27 4.34 -30.96
C GLU A 35 -17.64 4.15 -31.62
N GLY A 36 -18.57 5.06 -31.36
CA GLY A 36 -19.89 5.04 -31.98
C GLY A 36 -19.87 5.58 -33.41
N ALA A 37 -20.62 4.94 -34.30
CA ALA A 37 -20.82 5.34 -35.70
C ALA A 37 -21.62 6.66 -35.90
N GLY A 38 -21.75 7.50 -34.87
CA GLY A 38 -22.58 8.71 -34.88
C GLY A 38 -21.97 9.90 -34.13
N THR A 39 -22.38 11.11 -34.51
CA THR A 39 -21.85 12.38 -33.98
C THR A 39 -22.54 12.86 -32.69
N THR A 40 -23.68 12.29 -32.31
CA THR A 40 -24.51 12.79 -31.19
C THR A 40 -24.28 12.05 -29.86
N TYR A 41 -24.02 10.74 -29.90
CA TYR A 41 -23.89 9.90 -28.72
C TYR A 41 -22.56 9.15 -28.71
N ARG A 42 -22.00 8.88 -27.53
CA ARG A 42 -20.79 8.07 -27.32
C ARG A 42 -21.17 6.81 -26.52
N PRO A 43 -21.23 5.63 -27.15
CA PRO A 43 -21.56 4.41 -26.44
C PRO A 43 -20.51 4.06 -25.38
N LEU A 44 -20.94 3.48 -24.27
CA LEU A 44 -20.08 2.97 -23.20
C LEU A 44 -20.44 1.52 -22.91
N LYS A 45 -19.50 0.61 -23.12
CA LYS A 45 -19.65 -0.81 -22.84
C LYS A 45 -19.28 -1.13 -21.42
N LEU A 46 -20.21 -1.73 -20.70
CA LEU A 46 -20.06 -2.28 -19.37
C LEU A 46 -19.80 -3.79 -19.49
N THR A 47 -18.85 -4.31 -18.73
CA THR A 47 -18.57 -5.76 -18.62
C THR A 47 -18.39 -6.16 -17.17
N TRP A 48 -18.86 -7.34 -16.76
CA TRP A 48 -18.75 -7.83 -15.39
C TRP A 48 -18.70 -9.35 -15.35
N ASN A 49 -18.29 -9.90 -14.20
CA ASN A 49 -18.34 -11.32 -13.93
C ASN A 49 -19.69 -11.71 -13.31
N ASP A 50 -20.32 -12.74 -13.89
CA ASP A 50 -21.52 -13.38 -13.35
C ASP A 50 -21.13 -14.41 -12.28
N LEU A 51 -21.60 -14.20 -11.05
CA LEU A 51 -21.44 -15.13 -9.92
C LEU A 51 -22.78 -15.66 -9.39
N SER A 52 -23.90 -15.28 -10.01
CA SER A 52 -25.24 -15.71 -9.61
C SER A 52 -25.62 -17.00 -10.31
N ASN A 53 -26.25 -17.91 -9.56
CA ASN A 53 -26.81 -19.15 -10.10
C ASN A 53 -28.30 -19.20 -9.75
N GLY A 54 -29.10 -18.37 -10.42
CA GLY A 54 -30.57 -18.34 -10.26
C GLY A 54 -31.20 -16.95 -10.26
N GLU A 55 -30.50 -16.01 -10.88
CA GLU A 55 -31.03 -14.75 -11.34
C GLU A 55 -32.04 -14.97 -12.49
N SER A 56 -33.11 -14.18 -12.47
CA SER A 56 -34.01 -14.01 -13.61
C SER A 56 -33.53 -12.90 -14.55
N GLY A 57 -32.42 -12.23 -14.23
CA GLY A 57 -31.82 -11.19 -15.06
C GLY A 57 -30.91 -10.22 -14.31
N TYR A 58 -30.50 -9.16 -15.00
CA TYR A 58 -29.66 -8.09 -14.46
C TYR A 58 -30.31 -6.70 -14.56
N MET A 59 -30.10 -5.91 -13.51
CA MET A 59 -30.44 -4.50 -13.46
C MET A 59 -29.18 -3.65 -13.58
N ILE A 60 -29.23 -2.65 -14.45
CA ILE A 60 -28.18 -1.63 -14.56
C ILE A 60 -28.77 -0.30 -14.14
N GLU A 61 -28.07 0.38 -13.24
CA GLU A 61 -28.40 1.72 -12.82
C GLU A 61 -27.24 2.66 -13.12
N LYS A 62 -27.60 3.87 -13.53
CA LYS A 62 -26.72 4.97 -13.87
C LYS A 62 -27.06 6.18 -13.02
N LYS A 63 -26.06 6.85 -12.47
CA LYS A 63 -26.22 8.21 -11.93
C LYS A 63 -25.25 9.16 -12.63
N VAL A 64 -25.63 10.43 -12.67
CA VAL A 64 -24.88 11.51 -13.32
C VAL A 64 -24.38 12.47 -12.25
N GLY A 65 -23.07 12.59 -12.09
CA GLY A 65 -22.47 13.39 -11.01
C GLY A 65 -22.98 12.98 -9.63
N THR A 66 -23.51 13.95 -8.87
CA THR A 66 -24.12 13.76 -7.55
C THR A 66 -25.62 13.37 -7.62
N GLY A 67 -26.16 13.18 -8.82
CA GLY A 67 -27.57 12.87 -9.05
C GLY A 67 -28.01 11.51 -8.49
N ALA A 68 -29.32 11.27 -8.52
CA ALA A 68 -29.90 10.00 -8.11
C ALA A 68 -29.57 8.87 -9.09
N TRP A 69 -29.53 7.64 -8.58
CA TRP A 69 -29.48 6.43 -9.42
C TRP A 69 -30.78 6.30 -10.22
N THR A 70 -30.63 6.17 -11.53
CA THR A 70 -31.70 5.94 -12.50
C THR A 70 -31.45 4.60 -13.17
N ALA A 71 -32.49 3.81 -13.38
CA ALA A 71 -32.32 2.52 -14.05
C ALA A 71 -32.15 2.72 -15.55
N LEU A 72 -31.09 2.14 -16.10
CA LEU A 72 -30.94 1.92 -17.54
C LEU A 72 -31.69 0.66 -17.99
N SER A 73 -31.76 -0.34 -17.12
CA SER A 73 -32.50 -1.59 -17.34
C SER A 73 -33.06 -2.10 -16.01
N GLY A 74 -34.13 -2.91 -16.06
CA GLY A 74 -34.66 -3.62 -14.90
C GLY A 74 -35.43 -2.79 -13.85
N ALA A 75 -35.93 -1.60 -14.20
CA ALA A 75 -36.92 -0.87 -13.40
C ALA A 75 -38.30 -0.83 -14.10
N SER A 76 -39.34 -0.43 -13.37
CA SER A 76 -40.71 -0.29 -13.87
C SER A 76 -40.78 0.48 -15.21
N GLY A 77 -40.90 -0.26 -16.31
CA GLY A 77 -40.94 0.25 -17.69
C GLY A 77 -39.75 -0.12 -18.60
N ALA A 78 -38.63 -0.60 -18.06
CA ALA A 78 -37.47 -1.08 -18.82
C ALA A 78 -37.20 -2.55 -18.49
N ALA A 79 -37.13 -3.42 -19.51
CA ALA A 79 -36.87 -4.84 -19.31
C ALA A 79 -35.52 -5.05 -18.59
N ALA A 80 -35.49 -6.00 -17.65
CA ALA A 80 -34.22 -6.49 -17.12
C ALA A 80 -33.43 -7.16 -18.24
N LEU A 81 -32.09 -7.13 -18.13
CA LEU A 81 -31.26 -7.91 -19.04
C LEU A 81 -31.49 -9.41 -18.75
N PRO A 82 -31.42 -10.30 -19.75
CA PRO A 82 -31.61 -11.73 -19.54
C PRO A 82 -30.66 -12.34 -18.49
N PRO A 83 -31.01 -13.50 -17.90
CA PRO A 83 -30.07 -14.29 -17.10
C PRO A 83 -28.76 -14.58 -17.84
N GLY A 84 -27.65 -14.72 -17.12
CA GLY A 84 -26.32 -14.96 -17.71
C GLY A 84 -25.71 -13.79 -18.50
N THR A 85 -26.30 -12.59 -18.45
CA THR A 85 -25.72 -11.43 -19.16
C THR A 85 -24.47 -10.95 -18.42
N VAL A 86 -23.37 -10.77 -19.17
CA VAL A 86 -22.06 -10.30 -18.65
C VAL A 86 -21.60 -8.97 -19.28
N ALA A 87 -22.41 -8.39 -20.15
CA ALA A 87 -22.08 -7.13 -20.83
C ALA A 87 -23.33 -6.32 -21.21
N HIS A 88 -23.19 -4.99 -21.25
CA HIS A 88 -24.22 -4.09 -21.75
C HIS A 88 -23.62 -2.78 -22.25
N THR A 89 -24.12 -2.24 -23.36
CA THR A 89 -23.67 -0.95 -23.88
C THR A 89 -24.71 0.13 -23.61
N ASP A 90 -24.33 1.16 -22.83
CA ASP A 90 -25.12 2.38 -22.69
C ASP A 90 -24.90 3.30 -23.89
N THR A 91 -25.91 3.42 -24.74
CA THR A 91 -25.91 4.27 -25.94
C THR A 91 -26.54 5.64 -25.72
N SER A 92 -26.94 5.98 -24.49
CA SER A 92 -27.69 7.21 -24.17
C SER A 92 -26.80 8.43 -23.87
N ILE A 93 -25.48 8.23 -23.81
CA ILE A 93 -24.55 9.27 -23.36
C ILE A 93 -24.26 10.24 -24.50
N LEU A 94 -24.54 11.53 -24.28
CA LEU A 94 -24.28 12.57 -25.28
C LEU A 94 -22.77 12.77 -25.48
N ARG A 95 -22.35 12.93 -26.74
CA ARG A 95 -20.96 13.23 -27.11
C ARG A 95 -20.50 14.59 -26.62
N SER A 96 -21.42 15.55 -26.56
CA SER A 96 -21.15 16.93 -26.14
C SER A 96 -21.96 17.24 -24.88
N VAL A 97 -21.26 17.52 -23.80
CA VAL A 97 -21.81 18.03 -22.54
C VAL A 97 -21.10 19.34 -22.22
N SER A 98 -21.85 20.36 -21.80
CA SER A 98 -21.32 21.72 -21.54
C SER A 98 -20.45 21.82 -20.30
N THR A 99 -20.42 20.79 -19.47
CA THR A 99 -19.59 20.67 -18.26
C THR A 99 -19.09 19.23 -18.12
N ARG A 100 -17.92 19.06 -17.50
CA ARG A 100 -17.36 17.73 -17.21
C ARG A 100 -18.37 16.94 -16.36
N THR A 101 -18.88 15.86 -16.91
CA THR A 101 -19.98 15.10 -16.32
C THR A 101 -19.57 13.65 -16.08
N HIS A 102 -19.56 13.21 -14.83
CA HIS A 102 -19.25 11.83 -14.47
C HIS A 102 -20.47 10.93 -14.58
N TYR A 103 -20.28 9.73 -15.12
CA TYR A 103 -21.27 8.67 -15.14
C TYR A 103 -20.81 7.54 -14.25
N TYR A 104 -21.67 7.13 -13.32
CA TYR A 104 -21.43 6.00 -12.44
C TYR A 104 -22.43 4.92 -12.79
N TYR A 105 -21.96 3.69 -12.81
CA TYR A 105 -22.75 2.52 -13.13
C TYR A 105 -22.72 1.53 -11.99
N ARG A 106 -23.85 0.88 -11.76
CA ARG A 106 -23.91 -0.29 -10.90
C ARG A 106 -24.73 -1.38 -11.54
N VAL A 107 -24.30 -2.61 -11.34
CA VAL A 107 -24.96 -3.82 -11.86
C VAL A 107 -25.37 -4.71 -10.70
N ARG A 108 -26.62 -5.19 -10.74
CA ARG A 108 -27.22 -6.09 -9.75
C ARG A 108 -27.87 -7.27 -10.45
N ALA A 109 -27.69 -8.47 -9.91
CA ALA A 109 -28.52 -9.61 -10.27
C ALA A 109 -29.93 -9.42 -9.68
N LEU A 110 -30.94 -9.94 -10.39
CA LEU A 110 -32.36 -9.89 -10.02
C LEU A 110 -32.92 -11.30 -9.97
N ASN A 111 -33.85 -11.58 -9.07
CA ASN A 111 -34.74 -12.74 -9.17
C ASN A 111 -36.16 -12.39 -8.67
N GLY A 112 -37.07 -13.37 -8.66
CA GLY A 112 -38.44 -13.17 -8.16
C GLY A 112 -38.53 -12.76 -6.68
N ALA A 113 -37.44 -12.86 -5.90
CA ALA A 113 -37.38 -12.48 -4.50
C ALA A 113 -36.75 -11.09 -4.27
N GLY A 114 -35.98 -10.54 -5.21
CA GLY A 114 -35.36 -9.23 -5.04
C GLY A 114 -34.09 -9.01 -5.86
N LYS A 115 -33.20 -8.15 -5.35
CA LYS A 115 -31.94 -7.73 -5.99
C LYS A 115 -30.74 -8.16 -5.13
N SER A 116 -29.61 -8.46 -5.76
CA SER A 116 -28.33 -8.68 -5.06
C SER A 116 -27.72 -7.36 -4.54
N GLY A 117 -26.58 -7.49 -3.85
CA GLY A 117 -25.58 -6.41 -3.76
C GLY A 117 -25.15 -5.93 -5.16
N ALA A 118 -24.47 -4.78 -5.24
CA ALA A 118 -24.05 -4.20 -6.51
C ALA A 118 -22.55 -4.36 -6.74
N ALA A 119 -22.18 -4.63 -8.00
CA ALA A 119 -20.88 -4.19 -8.52
C ALA A 119 -21.01 -2.72 -8.93
N GLU A 120 -20.03 -1.87 -8.60
CA GLU A 120 -20.04 -0.46 -8.97
C GLU A 120 -18.75 -0.06 -9.71
N VAL A 121 -18.90 0.74 -10.76
CA VAL A 121 -17.79 1.36 -11.50
C VAL A 121 -18.10 2.83 -11.73
N ALA A 122 -17.08 3.67 -11.61
CA ALA A 122 -17.13 5.07 -12.01
C ALA A 122 -16.42 5.23 -13.36
N THR A 123 -16.97 6.07 -14.25
CA THR A 123 -16.29 6.47 -15.48
C THR A 123 -16.03 7.96 -15.51
N VAL A 124 -14.98 8.35 -16.22
CA VAL A 124 -14.66 9.74 -16.52
C VAL A 124 -15.44 10.24 -17.72
N ALA A 125 -15.75 11.54 -17.65
CA ALA A 125 -16.53 12.31 -18.59
C ALA A 125 -16.15 12.19 -20.07
N VAL A 126 -17.17 12.39 -20.91
CA VAL A 126 -16.99 12.75 -22.32
C VAL A 126 -16.43 14.19 -22.39
N PRO A 127 -15.24 14.42 -22.97
CA PRO A 127 -14.76 15.78 -23.21
C PRO A 127 -15.64 16.47 -24.25
N SER A 128 -16.00 17.72 -23.99
CA SER A 128 -16.48 18.64 -25.01
C SER A 128 -15.39 18.80 -26.07
N GLU A 129 -15.57 18.16 -27.21
CA GLU A 129 -14.69 18.21 -28.40
C GLU A 129 -13.19 18.00 -28.13
N TRP A 130 -12.73 16.75 -28.03
CA TRP A 130 -11.28 16.48 -28.09
C TRP A 130 -10.93 15.29 -29.01
N PRO A 131 -9.79 15.38 -29.72
CA PRO A 131 -9.24 14.29 -30.52
C PRO A 131 -8.98 13.06 -29.63
N THR A 132 -8.98 11.87 -30.25
CA THR A 132 -8.71 10.56 -29.63
C THR A 132 -7.37 10.46 -28.89
N SER A 133 -6.51 11.50 -28.95
CA SER A 133 -5.22 11.59 -28.24
C SER A 133 -5.31 11.90 -26.74
N ASN A 134 -6.47 12.36 -26.24
CA ASN A 134 -6.66 12.78 -24.84
C ASN A 134 -7.62 11.87 -24.04
N TYR A 135 -7.85 10.66 -24.54
CA TYR A 135 -8.62 9.65 -23.84
C TYR A 135 -7.81 9.09 -22.67
N ASP A 136 -8.45 8.84 -21.53
CA ASP A 136 -7.86 8.37 -20.26
C ASP A 136 -8.90 7.42 -19.66
N SER A 137 -8.67 6.13 -19.85
CA SER A 137 -9.62 5.04 -19.64
C SER A 137 -9.84 4.74 -18.15
N ASP A 138 -8.82 4.86 -17.31
CA ASP A 138 -8.85 4.49 -15.90
C ASP A 138 -8.82 5.69 -14.92
N ALA A 139 -8.78 6.90 -15.48
CA ALA A 139 -8.88 8.19 -14.82
C ALA A 139 -7.64 8.64 -14.06
N ASP A 140 -6.49 8.05 -14.28
CA ASP A 140 -5.40 8.08 -13.32
C ASP A 140 -4.53 9.35 -13.37
N GLY A 141 -4.46 10.02 -14.51
CA GLY A 141 -3.33 10.92 -14.72
C GLY A 141 -3.00 11.13 -16.16
N ILE A 142 -2.92 10.01 -16.87
CA ILE A 142 -2.23 9.81 -18.12
C ILE A 142 -3.28 9.49 -19.18
N THR A 143 -2.96 9.73 -20.46
CA THR A 143 -3.88 9.40 -21.55
C THR A 143 -3.52 8.03 -22.12
N ASP A 144 -4.49 7.24 -22.59
CA ASP A 144 -4.29 5.92 -23.18
C ASP A 144 -3.19 5.94 -24.25
N ALA A 145 -3.16 6.99 -25.07
CA ALA A 145 -2.15 7.14 -26.12
C ALA A 145 -0.73 7.31 -25.54
N ARG A 146 -0.61 8.02 -24.41
CA ARG A 146 0.66 8.22 -23.72
C ARG A 146 1.06 7.01 -22.89
N GLU A 147 0.09 6.32 -22.28
CA GLU A 147 0.31 5.06 -21.57
C GLU A 147 0.86 4.01 -22.52
N VAL A 148 0.18 3.77 -23.65
CA VAL A 148 0.66 2.83 -24.68
C VAL A 148 2.04 3.20 -25.21
N ALA A 149 2.32 4.50 -25.41
CA ALA A 149 3.64 4.97 -25.86
C ALA A 149 4.74 4.74 -24.80
N ALA A 150 4.39 4.76 -23.52
CA ALA A 150 5.28 4.52 -22.39
C ALA A 150 5.28 3.06 -21.92
N GLY A 151 4.53 2.16 -22.58
CA GLY A 151 4.41 0.75 -22.16
C GLY A 151 3.61 0.53 -20.86
N LEU A 152 2.82 1.53 -20.45
CA LEU A 152 1.83 1.46 -19.37
C LEU A 152 0.52 0.82 -19.87
N ASP A 153 -0.35 0.42 -18.95
CA ASP A 153 -1.65 -0.20 -19.26
C ASP A 153 -2.79 0.82 -19.10
N PRO A 154 -3.48 1.22 -20.18
CA PRO A 154 -4.60 2.16 -20.13
C PRO A 154 -5.77 1.82 -19.19
N GLN A 155 -5.80 0.61 -18.63
CA GLN A 155 -6.83 0.18 -17.69
C GLN A 155 -6.32 0.00 -16.25
N ASP A 156 -5.05 0.28 -15.99
CA ASP A 156 -4.40 0.02 -14.71
C ASP A 156 -3.90 1.26 -13.97
N TRP A 157 -4.84 1.95 -13.32
CA TRP A 157 -4.62 3.20 -12.57
C TRP A 157 -3.47 3.21 -11.55
N ARG A 158 -2.96 2.03 -11.18
CA ARG A 158 -1.82 1.87 -10.28
C ARG A 158 -0.52 2.39 -10.90
N ASP A 159 -0.37 2.30 -12.22
CA ASP A 159 0.87 2.60 -12.90
C ASP A 159 1.14 4.11 -13.00
N ALA A 160 0.12 4.98 -13.00
CA ALA A 160 0.29 6.44 -12.87
C ALA A 160 1.16 6.86 -11.69
N THR A 161 1.07 6.15 -10.58
CA THR A 161 1.84 6.45 -9.37
C THR A 161 3.14 5.65 -9.26
N GLY A 162 3.40 4.74 -10.21
CA GLY A 162 4.69 4.06 -10.34
C GLY A 162 5.76 4.94 -10.98
N ASP A 163 6.99 4.44 -10.99
CA ASP A 163 8.20 5.03 -11.56
C ASP A 163 8.81 4.01 -12.54
N SER A 164 8.44 4.13 -13.82
CA SER A 164 8.75 3.12 -14.83
C SER A 164 10.19 3.19 -15.33
N ASP A 165 10.84 4.34 -15.25
CA ASP A 165 12.20 4.53 -15.76
C ASP A 165 13.27 4.57 -14.66
N GLY A 166 12.85 4.65 -13.39
CA GLY A 166 13.69 4.53 -12.21
C GLY A 166 14.38 5.83 -11.81
N ASP A 167 13.76 6.97 -12.08
CA ASP A 167 14.29 8.30 -11.77
C ASP A 167 13.68 8.96 -10.52
N LEU A 168 12.82 8.21 -9.82
CA LEU A 168 12.06 8.60 -8.61
C LEU A 168 10.93 9.60 -8.86
N ILE A 169 10.54 9.88 -10.10
CA ILE A 169 9.41 10.73 -10.45
C ILE A 169 8.24 9.85 -10.91
N PRO A 170 7.06 9.95 -10.27
CA PRO A 170 5.92 9.15 -10.70
C PRO A 170 5.47 9.45 -12.14
N ASN A 171 5.04 8.43 -12.88
CA ASN A 171 4.64 8.54 -14.29
C ASN A 171 3.60 9.65 -14.54
N ALA A 172 2.63 9.85 -13.64
CA ALA A 172 1.63 10.91 -13.77
C ALA A 172 2.19 12.31 -13.49
N TRP A 173 3.22 12.43 -12.65
CA TRP A 173 3.94 13.69 -12.40
C TRP A 173 4.76 14.05 -13.63
N GLU A 174 5.49 13.10 -14.17
CA GLU A 174 6.19 13.27 -15.44
C GLU A 174 5.23 13.62 -16.58
N ALA A 175 4.09 12.94 -16.60
CA ALA A 175 3.05 13.19 -17.57
C ALA A 175 2.62 14.65 -17.53
N TYR A 176 2.42 15.15 -16.33
CA TYR A 176 2.03 16.52 -16.11
C TYR A 176 3.14 17.53 -16.41
N LEU A 177 4.37 17.26 -15.96
CA LEU A 177 5.54 18.14 -16.10
C LEU A 177 6.07 18.20 -17.54
N GLY A 178 5.62 17.28 -18.40
CA GLY A 178 6.04 17.20 -19.80
C GLY A 178 7.40 16.55 -19.99
N THR A 179 7.87 15.77 -18.99
CA THR A 179 9.07 14.94 -19.12
C THR A 179 8.74 13.62 -19.82
N ASN A 180 9.79 12.88 -20.19
CA ASN A 180 9.66 11.61 -20.90
C ASN A 180 9.48 10.46 -19.91
N LEU A 181 8.35 9.76 -19.95
CA LEU A 181 7.99 8.66 -19.04
C LEU A 181 8.94 7.44 -19.10
N LEU A 182 9.83 7.41 -20.08
CA LEU A 182 10.82 6.36 -20.30
C LEU A 182 12.26 6.90 -20.21
N GLY A 183 12.43 8.17 -19.86
CA GLY A 183 13.68 8.90 -19.95
C GLY A 183 14.08 9.50 -18.63
N ARG A 184 15.00 8.82 -17.94
CA ARG A 184 15.48 9.20 -16.61
C ARG A 184 15.86 10.67 -16.51
N ASN A 185 15.20 11.38 -15.61
CA ASN A 185 15.56 12.73 -15.20
C ASN A 185 16.53 12.70 -14.01
N THR A 186 17.15 13.85 -13.72
CA THR A 186 17.92 14.03 -12.49
C THR A 186 17.07 14.73 -11.45
N LEU A 187 16.70 13.98 -10.41
CA LEU A 187 15.99 14.53 -9.26
C LEU A 187 16.98 14.89 -8.15
N SER A 188 17.43 16.14 -8.15
CA SER A 188 18.36 16.68 -7.14
C SER A 188 17.91 18.04 -6.63
N GLU A 189 18.45 18.46 -5.48
CA GLU A 189 18.21 19.80 -4.94
C GLU A 189 18.54 20.88 -6.00
N GLY A 190 17.62 21.83 -6.20
CA GLY A 190 17.72 22.88 -7.21
C GLY A 190 17.27 22.49 -8.62
N SER A 191 16.89 21.23 -8.86
CA SER A 191 16.25 20.81 -10.11
C SER A 191 14.91 21.53 -10.30
N PRO A 192 14.54 21.92 -11.55
CA PRO A 192 13.24 22.54 -11.82
C PRO A 192 12.05 21.62 -11.53
N LEU A 193 12.29 20.31 -11.38
CA LEU A 193 11.27 19.31 -11.04
C LEU A 193 10.97 19.29 -9.53
N VAL A 194 11.89 19.77 -8.69
CA VAL A 194 11.73 19.82 -7.23
C VAL A 194 11.13 21.16 -6.81
N ASN A 195 9.99 21.13 -6.12
CA ASN A 195 9.36 22.35 -5.62
C ASN A 195 9.94 22.80 -4.28
N VAL A 196 10.17 21.85 -3.36
CA VAL A 196 10.78 22.13 -2.05
C VAL A 196 11.74 21.00 -1.70
N THR A 197 12.94 21.36 -1.23
CA THR A 197 13.87 20.42 -0.60
C THR A 197 13.77 20.51 0.91
N VAL A 198 13.67 19.37 1.58
CA VAL A 198 13.65 19.25 3.03
C VAL A 198 14.99 18.69 3.49
N ASP A 199 15.60 19.32 4.49
CA ASP A 199 16.90 18.91 5.01
C ASP A 199 16.95 19.14 6.52
N ALA A 200 16.95 18.05 7.30
CA ALA A 200 16.99 18.10 8.77
C ALA A 200 18.23 18.83 9.31
N SER A 201 19.34 18.83 8.56
CA SER A 201 20.60 19.48 8.93
C SER A 201 20.61 20.98 8.58
N TYR A 202 19.61 21.47 7.84
CA TYR A 202 19.54 22.86 7.42
C TYR A 202 19.49 23.81 8.63
N THR A 203 20.47 24.71 8.69
CA THR A 203 20.63 25.69 9.77
C THR A 203 20.14 27.09 9.40
N GLY A 204 19.82 27.33 8.12
CA GLY A 204 19.28 28.59 7.64
C GLY A 204 17.78 28.75 7.94
N THR A 205 17.26 29.94 7.65
CA THR A 205 15.81 30.20 7.70
C THR A 205 15.11 29.52 6.53
N ASP A 206 13.95 28.91 6.78
CA ASP A 206 13.08 28.31 5.76
C ASP A 206 12.78 29.30 4.63
N THR A 207 13.01 28.87 3.39
CA THR A 207 12.76 29.64 2.17
C THR A 207 11.53 29.07 1.43
N ALA A 208 11.24 29.56 0.23
CA ALA A 208 10.17 29.01 -0.60
C ALA A 208 10.51 27.61 -1.16
N THR A 209 11.81 27.29 -1.31
CA THR A 209 12.29 26.09 -1.99
C THR A 209 13.13 25.18 -1.12
N LYS A 210 13.44 25.59 0.12
CA LYS A 210 14.21 24.80 1.08
C LYS A 210 13.70 25.00 2.49
N THR A 211 13.43 23.91 3.21
CA THR A 211 12.95 23.94 4.60
C THR A 211 13.65 22.90 5.46
N LYS A 212 13.57 23.06 6.78
CA LYS A 212 14.08 22.09 7.75
C LYS A 212 13.14 20.90 8.00
N THR A 213 11.83 21.13 7.89
CA THR A 213 10.79 20.13 8.21
C THR A 213 9.86 19.88 7.02
N LEU A 214 9.23 18.70 7.00
CA LEU A 214 8.24 18.33 5.99
C LEU A 214 6.95 19.14 6.16
N THR A 215 6.53 19.41 7.40
CA THR A 215 5.36 20.26 7.68
C THR A 215 5.55 21.68 7.13
N ALA A 216 6.76 22.24 7.27
CA ALA A 216 7.08 23.52 6.67
C ALA A 216 7.03 23.45 5.14
N ALA A 217 7.59 22.40 4.52
CA ALA A 217 7.55 22.23 3.07
C ALA A 217 6.13 22.18 2.51
N ILE A 218 5.23 21.40 3.14
CA ILE A 218 3.81 21.33 2.77
C ILE A 218 3.18 22.74 2.81
N THR A 219 3.49 23.52 3.83
CA THR A 219 3.01 24.90 3.96
C THR A 219 3.54 25.80 2.84
N LYS A 220 4.78 25.60 2.39
CA LYS A 220 5.40 26.39 1.30
C LYS A 220 4.82 26.08 -0.08
N LEU A 221 4.15 24.94 -0.28
CA LEU A 221 3.45 24.67 -1.55
C LEU A 221 2.34 25.70 -1.84
N GLY A 222 1.76 26.30 -0.79
CA GLY A 222 0.72 27.34 -0.89
C GLY A 222 -0.70 26.79 -1.11
N SER A 223 -1.63 27.69 -1.46
CA SER A 223 -3.04 27.38 -1.68
C SER A 223 -3.59 28.16 -2.88
N THR A 224 -3.40 27.68 -4.10
CA THR A 224 -3.97 28.35 -5.28
C THR A 224 -4.98 27.45 -5.98
N THR A 225 -6.26 27.82 -5.85
CA THR A 225 -7.44 27.14 -6.41
C THR A 225 -7.68 27.44 -7.90
N THR A 226 -6.69 28.02 -8.60
CA THR A 226 -6.82 28.51 -9.97
C THR A 226 -5.72 28.03 -10.93
N VAL A 227 -4.82 27.12 -10.52
CA VAL A 227 -3.66 26.73 -11.35
C VAL A 227 -3.92 25.44 -12.16
N PRO A 228 -3.57 25.43 -13.47
CA PRO A 228 -3.52 24.25 -14.34
C PRO A 228 -2.55 23.14 -13.92
N ALA A 229 -1.92 23.23 -12.73
CA ALA A 229 -0.78 22.43 -12.29
C ALA A 229 -0.93 21.83 -10.89
N PRO A 230 -1.59 20.67 -10.76
CA PRO A 230 -1.88 20.07 -9.46
C PRO A 230 -0.69 19.28 -8.87
N PHE A 231 0.35 18.96 -9.62
CA PHE A 231 1.42 18.05 -9.16
C PHE A 231 2.62 18.80 -8.56
N ARG A 232 3.16 18.30 -7.45
CA ARG A 232 4.32 18.86 -6.72
C ARG A 232 5.26 17.77 -6.27
N VAL A 233 6.56 18.07 -6.23
CA VAL A 233 7.60 17.18 -5.68
C VAL A 233 8.28 17.85 -4.48
N ILE A 234 8.32 17.13 -3.37
CA ILE A 234 9.12 17.45 -2.20
C ILE A 234 10.26 16.42 -2.11
N LEU A 235 11.49 16.89 -2.29
CA LEU A 235 12.69 16.07 -2.14
C LEU A 235 13.15 16.14 -0.68
N VAL A 236 13.42 15.00 -0.05
CA VAL A 236 13.75 14.92 1.38
C VAL A 236 15.15 14.34 1.52
N LYS A 237 16.09 15.11 2.07
CA LYS A 237 17.45 14.64 2.35
C LYS A 237 17.45 13.61 3.50
N PRO A 238 18.39 12.65 3.51
CA PRO A 238 18.56 11.77 4.65
C PRO A 238 18.68 12.50 5.99
N GLY A 239 18.06 11.94 7.02
CA GLY A 239 17.97 12.55 8.35
C GLY A 239 16.75 12.08 9.14
N VAL A 240 16.72 12.44 10.42
CA VAL A 240 15.61 12.13 11.32
C VAL A 240 14.71 13.35 11.50
N TYR A 241 13.49 13.23 11.03
CA TYR A 241 12.45 14.25 11.06
C TYR A 241 11.48 13.97 12.22
N ASN A 242 11.71 14.63 13.36
CA ASN A 242 10.88 14.50 14.56
C ASN A 242 9.58 15.30 14.43
N GLU A 243 8.65 14.80 13.63
CA GLU A 243 7.36 15.43 13.39
C GLU A 243 6.27 14.42 13.03
N THR A 244 5.02 14.85 13.17
CA THR A 244 3.86 14.16 12.58
C THR A 244 3.42 14.97 11.37
N ILE A 245 3.32 14.34 10.20
CA ILE A 245 3.02 15.00 8.93
C ILE A 245 1.52 14.94 8.65
N ASN A 246 0.94 16.06 8.23
CA ASN A 246 -0.43 16.13 7.73
C ASN A 246 -0.50 16.86 6.39
N ASN A 247 -0.52 16.12 5.29
CA ASN A 247 -0.69 16.67 3.95
C ASN A 247 -2.18 16.89 3.64
N THR A 248 -2.64 18.12 3.83
CA THR A 248 -3.96 18.61 3.38
C THR A 248 -3.81 19.65 2.28
N SER A 249 -2.69 19.63 1.54
CA SER A 249 -2.47 20.58 0.47
C SER A 249 -3.48 20.38 -0.66
N ALA A 250 -3.74 21.43 -1.44
CA ALA A 250 -4.58 21.33 -2.62
C ALA A 250 -3.88 20.63 -3.82
N PHE A 251 -2.65 20.15 -3.62
CA PHE A 251 -1.79 19.58 -4.64
C PHE A 251 -1.69 18.07 -4.46
N GLN A 252 -1.41 17.38 -5.56
CA GLN A 252 -0.93 16.02 -5.56
C GLN A 252 0.57 16.08 -5.29
N VAL A 253 1.00 15.54 -4.16
CA VAL A 253 2.39 15.70 -3.69
C VAL A 253 3.14 14.36 -3.72
N ALA A 254 4.27 14.33 -4.41
CA ALA A 254 5.24 13.26 -4.33
C ALA A 254 6.31 13.65 -3.30
N PHE A 255 6.37 12.92 -2.19
CA PHE A 255 7.41 12.98 -1.19
C PHE A 255 8.44 11.91 -1.56
N ILE A 256 9.65 12.35 -1.88
CA ILE A 256 10.71 11.47 -2.37
C ILE A 256 11.90 11.56 -1.42
N ALA A 257 12.26 10.44 -0.80
CA ALA A 257 13.52 10.32 -0.08
C ALA A 257 14.69 10.37 -1.07
N ASP A 258 15.64 11.25 -0.83
CA ASP A 258 16.81 11.41 -1.66
C ASP A 258 17.81 10.27 -1.40
N ARG A 259 18.01 9.45 -2.43
CA ARG A 259 18.96 8.31 -2.45
C ARG A 259 20.19 8.60 -3.31
N SER A 260 20.37 9.84 -3.79
CA SER A 260 21.49 10.24 -4.65
C SER A 260 22.78 10.56 -3.89
N GLY A 261 22.76 10.52 -2.56
CA GLY A 261 23.90 10.82 -1.71
C GLY A 261 24.98 9.73 -1.75
N ALA A 262 26.22 10.11 -1.45
CA ALA A 262 27.36 9.18 -1.40
C ALA A 262 27.31 8.17 -0.23
N ASN A 263 26.32 8.25 0.65
CA ASN A 263 26.15 7.34 1.77
C ASN A 263 24.86 6.52 1.59
N PRO A 264 24.94 5.28 1.06
CA PRO A 264 23.76 4.43 0.82
C PRO A 264 23.04 4.01 2.11
N ARG A 265 23.67 4.18 3.29
CA ARG A 265 23.09 3.89 4.62
C ARG A 265 22.18 4.99 5.16
N ALA A 266 22.13 6.15 4.50
CA ALA A 266 21.51 7.33 5.07
C ALA A 266 19.98 7.29 4.86
N GLU A 267 19.24 6.94 5.91
CA GLU A 267 17.78 6.84 5.88
C GLU A 267 17.10 8.22 5.97
N CYS A 268 15.96 8.37 5.30
CA CYS A 268 14.98 9.41 5.61
C CYS A 268 13.97 8.87 6.64
N VAL A 269 14.17 9.21 7.92
CA VAL A 269 13.33 8.73 9.01
C VAL A 269 12.28 9.77 9.39
N ILE A 270 11.00 9.46 9.25
CA ILE A 270 9.91 10.27 9.79
C ILE A 270 9.53 9.68 11.14
N GLN A 271 9.86 10.42 12.20
CA GLN A 271 9.75 9.99 13.58
C GLN A 271 8.56 10.70 14.25
N GLY A 272 7.42 10.00 14.33
CA GLY A 272 6.19 10.55 14.89
C GLY A 272 6.31 10.97 16.35
N VAL A 273 5.80 12.16 16.67
CA VAL A 273 5.95 12.81 18.00
C VAL A 273 4.65 12.94 18.79
N SER A 274 3.54 12.44 18.25
CA SER A 274 2.20 12.59 18.84
C SER A 274 1.36 11.34 18.67
N ASN A 275 0.16 11.35 19.25
CA ASN A 275 -0.81 10.26 19.11
C ASN A 275 -1.60 10.29 17.78
N ASN A 276 -1.30 11.24 16.90
CA ASN A 276 -1.84 11.27 15.55
C ASN A 276 -1.06 10.26 14.67
N PRO A 277 -1.61 9.87 13.50
CA PRO A 277 -0.85 9.08 12.52
C PRO A 277 0.49 9.71 12.21
N VAL A 278 1.58 8.93 12.09
CA VAL A 278 2.91 9.50 11.79
C VAL A 278 2.88 10.31 10.49
N ILE A 279 2.25 9.74 9.46
CA ILE A 279 1.92 10.42 8.21
C ILE A 279 0.41 10.34 8.01
N SER A 280 -0.24 11.49 7.77
CA SER A 280 -1.58 11.57 7.22
C SER A 280 -1.61 12.35 5.91
N THR A 281 -2.42 11.91 4.96
CA THR A 281 -2.64 12.61 3.69
C THR A 281 -4.11 12.60 3.29
N THR A 282 -4.55 13.69 2.68
CA THR A 282 -5.86 13.82 2.04
C THR A 282 -5.64 14.17 0.57
N GLY A 283 -6.27 13.43 -0.34
CA GLY A 283 -5.99 13.58 -1.77
C GLY A 283 -4.85 12.67 -2.25
N SER A 284 -4.50 12.78 -3.53
CA SER A 284 -3.44 11.96 -4.14
C SER A 284 -2.05 12.33 -3.61
N ALA A 285 -1.22 11.33 -3.31
CA ALA A 285 0.15 11.53 -2.86
C ALA A 285 1.00 10.28 -3.11
N VAL A 286 2.30 10.46 -3.29
CA VAL A 286 3.28 9.37 -3.35
C VAL A 286 4.29 9.58 -2.22
N PHE A 287 4.63 8.51 -1.52
CA PHE A 287 5.68 8.48 -0.51
C PHE A 287 6.65 7.36 -0.88
N ASP A 288 7.88 7.73 -1.24
CA ASP A 288 8.87 6.79 -1.75
C ASP A 288 10.16 6.82 -0.93
N GLY A 289 10.48 5.71 -0.25
CA GLY A 289 11.78 5.50 0.41
C GLY A 289 11.92 5.98 1.84
N PHE A 290 10.83 6.00 2.62
CA PHE A 290 10.88 6.47 4.01
C PHE A 290 10.96 5.34 5.01
N VAL A 291 11.70 5.57 6.08
CA VAL A 291 11.53 4.82 7.32
C VAL A 291 10.51 5.58 8.17
N ILE A 292 9.39 4.92 8.50
CA ILE A 292 8.30 5.48 9.29
C ILE A 292 8.33 4.80 10.65
N ALA A 293 8.57 5.61 11.68
CA ALA A 293 8.67 5.16 13.07
C ALA A 293 8.01 6.18 14.00
N ARG A 294 7.91 5.86 15.30
CA ARG A 294 7.36 6.78 16.29
C ARG A 294 8.12 6.77 17.60
N ASN A 295 8.04 7.89 18.32
CA ASN A 295 8.68 8.03 19.62
C ASN A 295 8.01 7.12 20.65
N SER A 296 8.84 6.56 21.55
CA SER A 296 8.37 5.79 22.70
C SER A 296 7.34 6.59 23.51
N GLY A 297 6.24 5.95 23.90
CA GLY A 297 5.16 6.58 24.67
C GLY A 297 4.09 7.28 23.81
N THR A 298 4.20 7.27 22.49
CA THR A 298 3.14 7.71 21.56
C THR A 298 2.44 6.50 20.93
N THR A 299 1.17 6.66 20.53
CA THR A 299 0.35 5.60 19.91
C THR A 299 -0.39 6.07 18.66
N GLY A 300 -1.00 5.17 17.86
CA GLY A 300 -1.84 5.52 16.69
C GLY A 300 -1.41 4.83 15.39
N ALA A 301 -1.94 5.24 14.24
CA ALA A 301 -1.49 4.68 12.96
C ALA A 301 -0.05 5.10 12.58
N ALA A 302 0.60 4.33 11.70
CA ALA A 302 1.82 4.78 11.04
C ALA A 302 1.48 5.67 9.84
N PHE A 303 0.55 5.19 9.01
CA PHE A 303 0.12 5.86 7.79
C PHE A 303 -1.41 5.95 7.72
N ALA A 304 -1.92 7.13 7.44
CA ALA A 304 -3.35 7.37 7.25
C ALA A 304 -3.62 8.09 5.92
N SER A 305 -4.47 7.50 5.07
CA SER A 305 -4.94 8.13 3.84
C SER A 305 -6.44 8.38 3.87
N SER A 306 -6.86 9.45 3.21
CA SER A 306 -8.27 9.81 3.08
C SER A 306 -8.56 10.40 1.70
N GLU A 307 -9.73 10.08 1.16
CA GLU A 307 -10.24 10.74 -0.04
C GLU A 307 -10.44 12.24 0.21
N SER A 308 -10.15 13.06 -0.80
CA SER A 308 -10.47 14.49 -0.72
C SER A 308 -11.98 14.71 -0.78
N ALA A 309 -12.53 15.40 0.24
CA ALA A 309 -13.93 15.85 0.24
C ALA A 309 -14.20 16.96 -0.79
N THR A 310 -13.15 17.57 -1.31
CA THR A 310 -13.21 18.57 -2.38
C THR A 310 -13.27 17.82 -3.72
N PRO A 311 -14.33 17.97 -4.52
CA PRO A 311 -14.44 17.29 -5.81
C PRO A 311 -13.35 17.79 -6.77
N GLY A 312 -12.22 17.10 -6.81
CA GLY A 312 -11.45 16.98 -8.04
C GLY A 312 -12.18 15.97 -8.93
N ASN A 313 -12.13 16.12 -10.26
CA ASN A 313 -12.70 15.18 -11.23
C ASN A 313 -12.12 13.74 -11.19
N ARG A 314 -11.36 13.38 -10.14
CA ARG A 314 -10.56 12.15 -10.06
C ARG A 314 -10.59 11.58 -8.65
N VAL A 315 -10.57 10.25 -8.57
CA VAL A 315 -10.42 9.51 -7.32
C VAL A 315 -9.01 9.74 -6.78
N SER A 316 -8.88 10.05 -5.49
CA SER A 316 -7.59 10.24 -4.86
C SER A 316 -6.81 8.92 -4.90
N THR A 317 -5.58 8.97 -5.41
CA THR A 317 -4.68 7.81 -5.46
C THR A 317 -3.46 8.08 -4.62
N VAL A 318 -3.30 7.27 -3.58
CA VAL A 318 -2.16 7.34 -2.67
C VAL A 318 -1.27 6.13 -2.90
N ARG A 319 0.05 6.35 -2.94
CA ARG A 319 1.04 5.28 -3.00
C ARG A 319 2.03 5.41 -1.85
N LEU A 320 2.21 4.32 -1.12
CA LEU A 320 3.37 4.08 -0.29
C LEU A 320 4.24 3.07 -1.03
N VAL A 321 5.53 3.38 -1.17
CA VAL A 321 6.45 2.53 -1.91
C VAL A 321 7.86 2.59 -1.33
N ASN A 322 8.56 1.46 -1.35
CA ASN A 322 9.92 1.33 -0.78
C ASN A 322 10.01 1.84 0.66
N CYS A 323 8.95 1.72 1.46
CA CYS A 323 8.95 2.22 2.82
C CYS A 323 9.13 1.10 3.84
N ILE A 324 9.87 1.41 4.91
CA ILE A 324 9.97 0.54 6.09
C ILE A 324 9.15 1.16 7.21
N VAL A 325 8.18 0.40 7.73
CA VAL A 325 7.35 0.79 8.86
C VAL A 325 7.68 -0.11 10.04
N ARG A 326 8.36 0.47 11.03
CA ARG A 326 8.87 -0.26 12.21
C ARG A 326 8.67 0.56 13.47
N ASN A 327 8.70 -0.12 14.62
CA ASN A 327 8.61 0.52 15.94
C ASN A 327 7.34 1.37 16.14
N ILE A 328 6.23 0.97 15.52
CA ILE A 328 4.94 1.63 15.71
C ILE A 328 4.20 0.95 16.84
N ASN A 329 3.95 1.67 17.95
CA ASN A 329 2.88 1.30 18.87
C ASN A 329 1.56 1.81 18.32
N LEU A 330 0.64 0.90 18.01
CA LEU A 330 -0.65 1.19 17.40
C LEU A 330 -1.69 1.67 18.41
N GLY A 331 -1.51 1.41 19.71
CA GLY A 331 -2.61 1.49 20.65
C GLY A 331 -3.72 0.54 20.20
N GLY A 332 -4.81 1.08 19.66
CA GLY A 332 -5.90 0.33 19.01
C GLY A 332 -6.23 0.78 17.58
N ASP A 333 -5.27 1.38 16.86
CA ASP A 333 -5.40 1.75 15.45
C ASP A 333 -4.81 0.64 14.54
N ALA A 334 -4.70 0.90 13.24
CA ALA A 334 -4.00 0.04 12.29
C ALA A 334 -2.65 0.62 11.86
N VAL A 335 -1.71 -0.22 11.42
CA VAL A 335 -0.43 0.25 10.85
C VAL A 335 -0.71 1.17 9.67
N VAL A 336 -1.56 0.71 8.75
CA VAL A 336 -2.09 1.51 7.64
C VAL A 336 -3.61 1.65 7.80
N ARG A 337 -4.08 2.90 7.85
CA ARG A 337 -5.50 3.23 7.88
C ARG A 337 -5.94 3.97 6.62
N GLN A 338 -7.01 3.52 6.00
CA GLN A 338 -7.56 4.14 4.79
C GLN A 338 -9.02 4.54 4.97
N THR A 339 -9.36 5.76 4.58
CA THR A 339 -10.74 6.29 4.61
C THR A 339 -11.17 6.71 3.20
N GLY A 340 -11.75 5.77 2.45
CA GLY A 340 -12.11 5.93 1.04
C GLY A 340 -10.91 6.02 0.08
N GLY A 341 -11.20 6.24 -1.20
CA GLY A 341 -10.18 6.42 -2.26
C GLY A 341 -9.37 5.17 -2.60
N ARG A 342 -8.28 5.36 -3.37
CA ARG A 342 -7.36 4.31 -3.82
C ARG A 342 -6.04 4.37 -3.06
N LEU A 343 -5.55 3.21 -2.62
CA LEU A 343 -4.25 3.05 -1.96
C LEU A 343 -3.46 1.92 -2.60
N VAL A 344 -2.22 2.22 -2.97
CA VAL A 344 -1.21 1.24 -3.41
C VAL A 344 -0.13 1.15 -2.35
N LEU A 345 0.14 -0.08 -1.91
CA LEU A 345 1.31 -0.44 -1.10
C LEU A 345 2.18 -1.33 -1.97
N ALA A 346 3.43 -0.94 -2.18
CA ALA A 346 4.31 -1.60 -3.13
C ALA A 346 5.74 -1.66 -2.61
N HIS A 347 6.31 -2.86 -2.47
CA HIS A 347 7.66 -2.99 -1.91
C HIS A 347 7.79 -2.29 -0.55
N ASP A 348 6.83 -2.52 0.34
CA ASP A 348 6.87 -1.97 1.69
C ASP A 348 7.15 -3.09 2.70
N THR A 349 7.90 -2.78 3.76
CA THR A 349 8.16 -3.69 4.87
C THR A 349 7.55 -3.15 6.16
N PHE A 350 6.49 -3.80 6.64
CA PHE A 350 5.85 -3.54 7.93
C PHE A 350 6.31 -4.60 8.93
N PHE A 351 7.19 -4.24 9.86
CA PHE A 351 7.87 -5.21 10.71
C PHE A 351 7.79 -4.85 12.18
N MET A 352 7.44 -5.83 13.01
CA MET A 352 7.47 -5.76 14.48
C MET A 352 6.71 -4.54 15.05
N ASN A 353 5.66 -4.09 14.37
CA ASN A 353 4.74 -3.12 14.94
C ASN A 353 3.89 -3.79 16.01
N SER A 354 3.55 -3.05 17.07
CA SER A 354 2.92 -3.60 18.28
C SER A 354 1.63 -2.85 18.61
N ALA A 355 0.82 -3.44 19.49
CA ALA A 355 -0.36 -2.80 20.06
C ALA A 355 -0.33 -2.94 21.58
N ASP A 356 -1.03 -2.04 22.28
CA ASP A 356 -1.16 -2.13 23.73
C ASP A 356 -1.90 -3.42 24.12
N ALA A 357 -1.60 -3.97 25.30
CA ALA A 357 -2.19 -5.22 25.75
C ALA A 357 -3.72 -5.17 25.79
N GLY A 358 -4.37 -6.07 25.04
CA GLY A 358 -5.83 -6.16 24.95
C GLY A 358 -6.48 -5.23 23.91
N ALA A 359 -5.70 -4.37 23.23
CA ALA A 359 -6.20 -3.58 22.12
C ALA A 359 -6.35 -4.41 20.84
N GLN A 360 -7.39 -4.11 20.06
CA GLN A 360 -7.54 -4.67 18.72
C GLN A 360 -6.80 -3.76 17.74
N ALA A 361 -5.81 -4.31 17.04
CA ALA A 361 -5.01 -3.59 16.06
C ALA A 361 -4.82 -4.46 14.82
N HIS A 362 -4.56 -3.79 13.70
CA HIS A 362 -4.51 -4.41 12.37
C HIS A 362 -3.26 -3.95 11.62
N SER A 363 -2.74 -4.77 10.72
CA SER A 363 -1.76 -4.29 9.74
C SER A 363 -2.42 -3.32 8.74
N TYR A 364 -3.68 -3.58 8.39
CA TYR A 364 -4.49 -2.67 7.58
C TYR A 364 -5.92 -2.58 8.10
N SER A 365 -6.44 -1.35 8.16
CA SER A 365 -7.87 -1.11 8.34
C SER A 365 -8.41 -0.14 7.29
N SER A 366 -9.64 -0.35 6.84
CA SER A 366 -10.40 0.67 6.11
C SER A 366 -11.73 1.03 6.72
N GLY A 367 -12.10 2.30 6.55
CA GLY A 367 -13.39 2.86 6.89
C GLY A 367 -14.06 3.50 5.67
N ALA A 368 -15.38 3.60 5.71
CA ALA A 368 -16.14 4.40 4.75
C ALA A 368 -16.14 5.87 5.17
N LEU A 369 -16.17 6.80 4.20
CA LEU A 369 -16.42 8.21 4.49
C LEU A 369 -17.86 8.38 4.98
N SER A 370 -18.06 9.08 6.11
CA SER A 370 -19.40 9.43 6.58
C SER A 370 -19.95 10.63 5.80
N GLY A 371 -21.12 10.47 5.17
CA GLY A 371 -21.82 11.55 4.45
C GLY A 371 -22.11 11.26 2.96
N THR A 372 -22.72 12.23 2.28
CA THR A 372 -23.20 12.15 0.88
C THR A 372 -22.10 12.42 -0.17
N ALA A 373 -20.88 11.91 0.02
CA ALA A 373 -19.75 12.19 -0.88
C ALA A 373 -19.70 11.21 -2.08
N PRO A 374 -19.67 11.66 -3.34
CA PRO A 374 -19.36 10.82 -4.49
C PRO A 374 -17.87 10.90 -4.85
N LEU A 375 -17.24 9.74 -5.06
CA LEU A 375 -16.39 9.36 -6.21
C LEU A 375 -15.90 7.91 -6.00
N GLU A 376 -15.34 7.57 -4.83
CA GLU A 376 -15.21 6.20 -4.27
C GLU A 376 -15.36 6.28 -2.73
N SER A 377 -16.59 6.16 -2.20
CA SER A 377 -16.85 6.25 -0.75
C SER A 377 -16.33 5.05 0.04
N THR A 378 -16.04 3.95 -0.66
CA THR A 378 -15.44 2.73 -0.15
C THR A 378 -13.97 2.66 -0.55
N ALA A 379 -13.11 2.26 0.39
CA ALA A 379 -11.68 2.14 0.15
C ALA A 379 -11.35 1.05 -0.89
N ARG A 380 -10.36 1.32 -1.74
CA ARG A 380 -9.73 0.32 -2.62
C ARG A 380 -8.25 0.18 -2.29
N LEU A 381 -7.83 -1.03 -1.95
CA LEU A 381 -6.44 -1.36 -1.61
C LEU A 381 -5.81 -2.28 -2.64
N ARG A 382 -4.57 -2.00 -3.02
CA ARG A 382 -3.71 -2.86 -3.83
C ARG A 382 -2.37 -3.01 -3.12
N VAL A 383 -2.04 -4.24 -2.76
CA VAL A 383 -0.79 -4.58 -2.07
C VAL A 383 0.02 -5.49 -2.96
N MET A 384 1.26 -5.10 -3.26
CA MET A 384 2.15 -5.86 -4.14
C MET A 384 3.56 -5.91 -3.58
N ASN A 385 4.14 -7.11 -3.49
CA ASN A 385 5.53 -7.29 -3.07
C ASN A 385 5.82 -6.71 -1.69
N CYS A 386 4.88 -6.80 -0.76
CA CYS A 386 5.05 -6.25 0.60
C CYS A 386 5.37 -7.35 1.61
N ILE A 387 5.96 -6.95 2.73
CA ILE A 387 6.10 -7.79 3.92
C ILE A 387 5.24 -7.20 5.03
N PHE A 388 4.25 -7.95 5.50
CA PHE A 388 3.50 -7.67 6.72
C PHE A 388 3.91 -8.70 7.75
N TRP A 389 4.86 -8.34 8.61
CA TRP A 389 5.38 -9.24 9.63
C TRP A 389 5.30 -8.63 11.02
N ASN A 390 4.06 -8.43 11.45
CA ASN A 390 3.72 -7.83 12.74
C ASN A 390 3.09 -8.89 13.65
N PRO A 391 3.74 -9.32 14.74
CA PRO A 391 3.20 -10.31 15.68
C PRO A 391 2.13 -9.70 16.60
N ILE A 392 1.23 -8.88 16.05
CA ILE A 392 0.15 -8.19 16.78
C ILE A 392 -0.89 -9.25 17.13
N ARG A 393 -0.86 -9.71 18.39
CA ARG A 393 -1.77 -10.74 18.90
C ARG A 393 -3.18 -10.21 19.00
N THR A 394 -4.03 -10.58 18.06
CA THR A 394 -5.47 -10.40 18.21
C THR A 394 -6.21 -11.62 17.68
N THR A 395 -7.46 -11.78 18.13
CA THR A 395 -8.41 -12.73 17.55
C THR A 395 -9.08 -12.19 16.27
N VAL A 396 -8.65 -11.00 15.80
CA VAL A 396 -9.20 -10.34 14.62
C VAL A 396 -8.24 -10.43 13.43
N PRO A 397 -8.75 -10.37 12.19
CA PRO A 397 -7.92 -10.47 10.99
C PRO A 397 -6.87 -9.36 10.91
N GLU A 398 -5.67 -9.71 10.40
CA GLU A 398 -4.57 -8.75 10.17
C GLU A 398 -4.97 -7.64 9.17
N PHE A 399 -5.89 -7.95 8.25
CA PHE A 399 -6.51 -7.00 7.32
C PHE A 399 -8.00 -6.90 7.59
N PHE A 400 -8.47 -5.70 7.92
CA PHE A 400 -9.88 -5.38 8.03
C PHE A 400 -10.27 -4.40 6.93
N SER A 401 -11.12 -4.82 5.98
CA SER A 401 -11.56 -3.93 4.89
C SER A 401 -13.08 -3.87 4.78
N VAL A 402 -13.60 -2.66 4.59
CA VAL A 402 -15.00 -2.39 4.21
C VAL A 402 -15.18 -2.20 2.69
N GLY A 403 -14.09 -2.26 1.92
CA GLY A 403 -14.07 -2.14 0.46
C GLY A 403 -13.20 -3.19 -0.22
N ASP A 404 -12.96 -3.02 -1.53
CA ASP A 404 -12.21 -3.97 -2.34
C ASP A 404 -10.71 -3.94 -1.99
N TYR A 405 -10.10 -5.11 -1.81
CA TYR A 405 -8.67 -5.22 -1.60
C TYR A 405 -8.12 -6.42 -2.36
N ARG A 406 -6.88 -6.29 -2.86
CA ARG A 406 -6.11 -7.40 -3.44
C ARG A 406 -4.68 -7.38 -2.91
N ILE A 407 -4.17 -8.56 -2.59
CA ILE A 407 -2.80 -8.75 -2.12
C ILE A 407 -2.09 -9.70 -3.08
N GLN A 408 -0.97 -9.29 -3.64
CA GLN A 408 -0.22 -10.06 -4.63
C GLN A 408 1.25 -10.22 -4.21
N SER A 409 1.75 -11.45 -4.24
CA SER A 409 3.17 -11.78 -4.04
C SER A 409 3.76 -11.13 -2.78
N SER A 410 3.09 -11.29 -1.64
CA SER A 410 3.49 -10.68 -0.37
C SER A 410 3.75 -11.72 0.71
N LEU A 411 4.47 -11.34 1.77
CA LEU A 411 4.62 -12.13 2.99
C LEU A 411 3.74 -11.55 4.08
N VAL A 412 2.96 -12.39 4.76
CA VAL A 412 1.96 -11.96 5.75
C VAL A 412 2.06 -12.82 7.01
N TYR A 413 2.00 -12.20 8.19
CA TYR A 413 2.10 -12.87 9.47
C TYR A 413 0.72 -13.39 9.92
N GLY A 414 0.48 -14.67 9.66
CA GLY A 414 -0.76 -15.33 10.07
C GLY A 414 -1.50 -15.91 8.86
N PRO A 415 -2.76 -16.34 9.06
CA PRO A 415 -3.49 -17.04 8.01
C PRO A 415 -3.68 -16.16 6.79
N VAL A 416 -3.32 -16.73 5.63
CA VAL A 416 -3.49 -16.09 4.33
C VAL A 416 -4.99 -15.83 4.08
N ILE A 417 -5.35 -14.56 3.89
CA ILE A 417 -6.73 -14.10 3.73
C ILE A 417 -7.26 -14.32 2.31
N SER A 418 -8.58 -14.37 2.17
CA SER A 418 -9.26 -14.43 0.86
C SER A 418 -8.90 -13.21 -0.02
N GLY A 419 -8.71 -13.41 -1.33
CA GLY A 419 -8.32 -12.31 -2.25
C GLY A 419 -6.81 -12.07 -2.34
N SER A 420 -6.01 -13.00 -1.79
CA SER A 420 -4.56 -13.02 -1.94
C SER A 420 -4.12 -13.97 -3.06
N GLU A 421 -3.13 -13.55 -3.84
CA GLU A 421 -2.53 -14.32 -4.93
C GLU A 421 -1.02 -14.36 -4.72
N GLY A 422 -0.41 -15.55 -4.70
CA GLY A 422 1.04 -15.68 -4.49
C GLY A 422 1.53 -15.28 -3.08
N THR A 423 0.63 -14.96 -2.16
CA THR A 423 0.97 -14.63 -0.77
C THR A 423 1.42 -15.86 0.01
N ARG A 424 2.50 -15.72 0.78
CA ARG A 424 3.10 -16.83 1.56
C ARG A 424 3.18 -16.46 3.03
N GLN A 425 2.97 -17.47 3.89
CA GLN A 425 3.13 -17.34 5.34
C GLN A 425 4.46 -17.98 5.75
N ILE A 426 5.55 -17.27 5.49
CA ILE A 426 6.90 -17.73 5.80
C ILE A 426 7.65 -16.56 6.43
N ASN A 427 8.43 -16.85 7.47
CA ASN A 427 9.25 -15.84 8.13
C ASN A 427 10.18 -15.18 7.10
N PRO A 428 10.12 -13.86 6.90
CA PRO A 428 10.92 -13.15 5.92
C PRO A 428 12.41 -13.15 6.26
N GLY A 429 12.82 -13.43 7.51
CA GLY A 429 14.23 -13.39 7.91
C GLY A 429 14.79 -11.98 7.79
N LEU A 430 14.30 -11.07 8.65
CA LEU A 430 14.69 -9.66 8.67
C LEU A 430 15.48 -9.31 9.94
N THR A 431 16.40 -8.34 9.82
CA THR A 431 17.11 -7.70 10.95
C THR A 431 16.13 -6.88 11.81
N PRO A 432 16.53 -6.42 13.03
CA PRO A 432 15.70 -5.50 13.83
C PRO A 432 15.38 -4.18 13.13
N LYS A 433 16.23 -3.76 12.19
CA LYS A 433 16.01 -2.61 11.30
C LYS A 433 15.07 -2.93 10.12
N ALA A 434 14.57 -4.17 10.02
CA ALA A 434 13.68 -4.65 8.96
C ALA A 434 14.34 -4.78 7.57
N TYR A 435 15.66 -4.93 7.52
CA TYR A 435 16.43 -5.28 6.32
C TYR A 435 16.53 -6.79 6.16
N LEU A 436 16.79 -7.27 4.94
CA LEU A 436 16.95 -8.71 4.66
C LEU A 436 18.15 -9.26 5.44
N MET A 437 18.04 -10.39 6.14
CA MET A 437 19.15 -10.88 6.98
C MET A 437 20.24 -11.63 6.20
N SER A 438 19.90 -12.18 5.03
CA SER A 438 20.82 -12.92 4.15
C SER A 438 20.23 -13.09 2.74
N ASN A 439 21.07 -13.48 1.78
CA ASN A 439 20.63 -13.89 0.44
C ASN A 439 19.68 -15.10 0.42
N ALA A 440 19.59 -15.87 1.51
CA ALA A 440 18.68 -17.00 1.66
C ALA A 440 17.33 -16.59 2.26
N SER A 441 17.12 -15.29 2.53
CA SER A 441 15.87 -14.76 3.03
C SER A 441 14.71 -15.19 2.11
N PRO A 442 13.59 -15.72 2.65
CA PRO A 442 12.41 -16.03 1.86
C PRO A 442 11.78 -14.82 1.16
N ALA A 443 12.16 -13.60 1.55
CA ALA A 443 11.74 -12.37 0.91
C ALA A 443 12.59 -11.98 -0.33
N SER A 444 13.80 -12.54 -0.48
CA SER A 444 14.70 -12.24 -1.61
C SER A 444 14.26 -12.82 -2.96
N ILE A 445 13.20 -13.66 -3.01
CA ILE A 445 12.78 -14.35 -4.25
C ILE A 445 11.25 -14.35 -4.40
N GLY A 446 10.76 -13.84 -5.54
CA GLY A 446 9.44 -14.19 -6.07
C GLY A 446 8.36 -13.09 -6.07
N GLY A 447 8.74 -11.82 -6.28
CA GLY A 447 7.82 -10.71 -6.46
C GLY A 447 7.19 -10.62 -7.85
N THR A 448 6.13 -9.82 -7.96
CA THR A 448 5.44 -9.42 -9.20
C THR A 448 6.22 -8.32 -9.90
N VAL A 449 6.45 -8.45 -11.22
CA VAL A 449 7.26 -7.49 -12.01
C VAL A 449 6.40 -6.41 -12.67
N GLY A 450 5.45 -6.81 -13.52
CA GLY A 450 4.83 -5.92 -14.53
C GLY A 450 3.68 -5.04 -14.07
N LYS A 451 3.36 -4.99 -12.77
CA LYS A 451 2.30 -4.11 -12.24
C LYS A 451 2.83 -3.07 -11.26
N VAL A 452 4.08 -3.25 -10.84
CA VAL A 452 4.64 -2.51 -9.71
C VAL A 452 5.29 -1.22 -10.19
N HIS A 453 5.97 -1.23 -11.33
CA HIS A 453 6.67 -0.05 -11.89
C HIS A 453 7.55 0.61 -10.82
N VAL A 454 8.47 -0.17 -10.24
CA VAL A 454 9.46 0.29 -9.25
C VAL A 454 10.78 -0.39 -9.60
N MET A 455 11.77 0.38 -10.02
CA MET A 455 13.07 -0.15 -10.42
C MET A 455 14.11 -0.14 -9.29
N LYS A 456 13.94 0.77 -8.33
CA LYS A 456 14.89 0.99 -7.25
C LYS A 456 14.31 0.57 -5.91
N ASP A 457 15.15 0.03 -5.04
CA ASP A 457 14.80 -0.28 -3.66
C ASP A 457 14.99 0.93 -2.72
N ILE A 458 14.78 0.75 -1.42
CA ILE A 458 14.89 1.84 -0.42
C ILE A 458 16.30 2.45 -0.35
N HIS A 459 17.35 1.70 -0.71
CA HIS A 459 18.74 2.15 -0.70
C HIS A 459 19.19 2.73 -2.06
N GLY A 460 18.36 2.62 -3.09
CA GLY A 460 18.65 3.11 -4.44
C GLY A 460 19.32 2.07 -5.34
N GLU A 461 19.38 0.82 -4.90
CA GLU A 461 19.89 -0.33 -5.63
C GLU A 461 18.86 -0.80 -6.66
N ASP A 462 19.31 -1.37 -7.79
CA ASP A 462 18.40 -1.89 -8.83
C ASP A 462 17.68 -3.14 -8.32
N ARG A 463 16.39 -3.30 -8.55
CA ARG A 463 15.69 -4.55 -8.18
C ARG A 463 15.98 -5.68 -9.17
N TYR A 464 16.10 -6.92 -8.68
CA TYR A 464 16.21 -8.10 -9.54
C TYR A 464 14.95 -8.35 -10.37
N ASN A 465 15.04 -9.27 -11.35
CA ASN A 465 13.91 -9.72 -12.14
C ASN A 465 13.77 -11.26 -12.06
N PRO A 466 12.75 -11.82 -11.37
CA PRO A 466 11.74 -11.10 -10.58
C PRO A 466 12.34 -10.45 -9.32
N PRO A 467 11.75 -9.35 -8.82
CA PRO A 467 12.28 -8.66 -7.64
C PRO A 467 11.98 -9.45 -6.37
N GLY A 468 12.70 -9.14 -5.30
CA GLY A 468 12.33 -9.50 -3.94
C GLY A 468 11.05 -8.80 -3.49
N VAL A 469 10.56 -9.21 -2.33
CA VAL A 469 9.41 -8.61 -1.66
C VAL A 469 9.89 -7.81 -0.44
N GLY A 470 9.21 -6.73 -0.12
CA GLY A 470 9.64 -5.74 0.86
C GLY A 470 10.39 -4.57 0.23
N ALA A 471 10.78 -3.63 1.09
CA ALA A 471 11.43 -2.37 0.72
C ALA A 471 12.89 -2.54 0.29
N ASP A 472 13.55 -3.58 0.78
CA ASP A 472 14.97 -3.85 0.61
C ASP A 472 15.19 -4.97 -0.43
N GLU A 473 16.29 -4.91 -1.17
CA GLU A 473 16.74 -5.96 -2.09
C GLU A 473 18.13 -6.45 -1.67
N TRP A 474 18.41 -7.75 -1.73
CA TRP A 474 19.71 -8.26 -1.27
C TRP A 474 20.78 -8.12 -2.37
N TYR A 475 21.64 -7.11 -2.26
CA TYR A 475 22.89 -7.02 -3.00
C TYR A 475 24.08 -7.23 -2.08
N ASP A 476 24.99 -8.11 -2.48
CA ASP A 476 26.22 -8.45 -1.75
C ASP A 476 27.27 -8.79 -2.83
N SER A 477 28.02 -7.77 -3.23
CA SER A 477 28.88 -7.77 -4.40
C SER A 477 30.21 -8.51 -4.15
N ASP A 478 30.73 -8.50 -2.92
CA ASP A 478 31.94 -9.23 -2.54
C ASP A 478 31.70 -10.54 -1.77
N GLN A 479 30.43 -10.90 -1.57
CA GLN A 479 29.96 -12.20 -1.10
C GLN A 479 30.39 -12.52 0.33
N ASP A 480 30.42 -11.51 1.18
CA ASP A 480 30.81 -11.66 2.58
C ASP A 480 29.60 -11.83 3.52
N GLN A 481 28.38 -11.77 2.99
CA GLN A 481 27.11 -11.83 3.72
C GLN A 481 26.68 -10.52 4.40
N ILE A 482 27.32 -9.41 4.08
CA ILE A 482 26.86 -8.06 4.41
C ILE A 482 26.40 -7.39 3.11
N PRO A 483 25.21 -6.77 3.07
CA PRO A 483 24.76 -6.11 1.85
C PRO A 483 25.58 -4.89 1.47
N ASP A 484 25.64 -4.57 0.18
CA ASP A 484 26.36 -3.43 -0.39
C ASP A 484 25.96 -2.10 0.27
N PHE A 485 24.66 -1.89 0.52
CA PHE A 485 24.20 -0.69 1.22
C PHE A 485 24.77 -0.58 2.63
N ALA A 486 24.99 -1.71 3.30
CA ALA A 486 25.46 -1.81 4.67
C ALA A 486 26.98 -1.88 4.79
N ASP A 487 27.67 -2.36 3.76
CA ASP A 487 29.12 -2.52 3.73
C ASP A 487 29.87 -1.27 3.22
N PHE A 488 31.05 -1.00 3.78
CA PHE A 488 31.89 0.17 3.48
C PHE A 488 32.92 -0.14 2.39
N GLN A 489 33.21 -1.41 2.17
CA GLN A 489 34.17 -1.86 1.18
C GLN A 489 33.58 -2.87 0.18
N PRO A 490 32.35 -2.64 -0.36
CA PRO A 490 31.46 -3.68 -0.93
C PRO A 490 31.98 -4.36 -2.21
N LEU A 491 33.20 -4.02 -2.64
CA LEU A 491 33.82 -4.50 -3.87
C LEU A 491 35.20 -5.13 -3.64
N SER A 492 35.70 -5.26 -2.40
CA SER A 492 37.14 -5.47 -2.23
C SER A 492 37.63 -6.29 -1.04
N VAL A 493 36.86 -6.50 0.03
CA VAL A 493 37.32 -7.28 1.20
C VAL A 493 36.18 -8.12 1.76
N ASN A 494 36.49 -9.35 2.16
CA ASN A 494 35.58 -10.09 3.02
C ASN A 494 35.88 -9.68 4.47
N ASN A 495 35.03 -8.81 5.02
CA ASN A 495 35.17 -8.20 6.34
C ASN A 495 34.06 -8.63 7.32
N ALA A 496 33.12 -9.48 6.91
CA ALA A 496 32.13 -10.09 7.78
C ALA A 496 32.60 -10.59 9.16
N GLY A 497 33.84 -11.09 9.26
CA GLY A 497 34.45 -11.53 10.53
C GLY A 497 35.33 -10.50 11.25
N ALA A 498 35.46 -9.29 10.72
CA ALA A 498 36.20 -8.18 11.33
C ALA A 498 35.40 -7.55 12.48
N ASP A 499 36.11 -6.82 13.34
CA ASP A 499 35.60 -6.09 14.51
C ASP A 499 36.36 -4.75 14.51
N ASP A 500 36.04 -3.92 13.50
CA ASP A 500 36.82 -2.73 13.15
C ASP A 500 36.69 -1.63 14.22
N ASP A 501 35.58 -1.60 14.95
CA ASP A 501 35.33 -0.65 16.03
C ASP A 501 35.63 -1.21 17.45
N GLN A 502 36.01 -2.48 17.54
CA GLN A 502 36.54 -3.16 18.74
C GLN A 502 35.54 -3.26 19.90
N ASP A 503 34.27 -3.48 19.59
CA ASP A 503 33.21 -3.68 20.57
C ASP A 503 32.86 -5.15 20.83
N LEU A 504 33.59 -6.07 20.21
CA LEU A 504 33.49 -7.54 20.31
C LEU A 504 32.37 -8.18 19.47
N LEU A 505 31.68 -7.41 18.63
CA LEU A 505 30.82 -7.96 17.59
C LEU A 505 31.54 -7.96 16.25
N THR A 506 31.39 -9.05 15.52
CA THR A 506 31.83 -9.08 14.13
C THR A 506 30.91 -8.18 13.29
N GLU A 507 31.38 -7.57 12.21
CA GLU A 507 30.56 -6.72 11.33
C GLU A 507 29.28 -7.43 10.82
N LEU A 508 29.34 -8.73 10.50
CA LEU A 508 28.14 -9.51 10.16
C LEU A 508 27.18 -9.65 11.35
N GLY A 509 27.74 -9.85 12.53
CA GLY A 509 26.99 -9.92 13.78
C GLY A 509 26.31 -8.59 14.10
N GLU A 510 26.98 -7.48 13.85
CA GLU A 510 26.43 -6.14 13.97
C GLU A 510 25.31 -5.86 12.98
N TYR A 511 25.53 -6.21 11.71
CA TYR A 511 24.52 -6.12 10.67
C TYR A 511 23.25 -6.89 11.07
N GLN A 512 23.40 -8.14 11.50
CA GLN A 512 22.29 -9.00 11.92
C GLN A 512 21.60 -8.48 13.20
N ALA A 513 22.36 -7.87 14.11
CA ALA A 513 21.84 -7.22 15.31
C ALA A 513 21.20 -5.84 15.04
N GLY A 514 21.44 -5.28 13.85
CA GLY A 514 21.03 -3.92 13.50
C GLY A 514 21.82 -2.84 14.25
N THR A 515 23.06 -3.11 14.68
CA THR A 515 23.96 -2.13 15.31
C THR A 515 24.76 -1.38 14.25
N SER A 516 25.95 -0.86 14.55
CA SER A 516 26.67 0.10 13.71
C SER A 516 28.09 -0.39 13.43
N LEU A 517 28.32 -0.88 12.20
CA LEU A 517 29.57 -1.50 11.70
C LEU A 517 30.89 -0.71 11.90
N GLN A 518 30.85 0.53 12.40
CA GLN A 518 31.99 1.45 12.43
C GLN A 518 32.04 2.33 13.69
N SER A 519 31.21 2.05 14.68
CA SER A 519 31.13 2.92 15.86
C SER A 519 30.75 2.09 17.05
N ALA A 520 31.78 1.85 17.87
CA ALA A 520 31.70 1.03 19.08
C ALA A 520 30.42 1.35 19.82
N ASP A 521 29.51 0.39 19.86
CA ASP A 521 28.29 0.56 20.60
C ASP A 521 28.57 0.39 22.10
N SER A 522 27.64 0.79 22.95
CA SER A 522 27.89 0.85 24.38
C SER A 522 27.88 -0.55 25.01
N GLN A 523 28.88 -1.40 24.73
CA GLN A 523 29.27 -2.67 25.39
C GLN A 523 28.19 -3.72 25.69
N TYR A 524 26.95 -3.49 25.29
CA TYR A 524 25.79 -4.23 25.74
C TYR A 524 24.72 -4.19 24.67
N LEU A 525 24.61 -5.29 23.94
CA LEU A 525 23.37 -5.64 23.28
C LEU A 525 22.24 -5.56 24.31
N THR A 526 21.11 -4.98 23.92
CA THR A 526 19.89 -5.16 24.70
C THR A 526 19.59 -6.66 24.80
N LEU A 527 18.97 -7.08 25.90
CA LEU A 527 18.54 -8.48 26.07
C LEU A 527 17.78 -9.00 24.83
N GLU A 528 16.98 -8.14 24.19
CA GLU A 528 16.25 -8.46 22.95
C GLU A 528 17.16 -8.70 21.73
N GLN A 529 18.22 -7.90 21.55
CA GLN A 529 19.20 -8.10 20.47
C GLN A 529 20.05 -9.35 20.71
N ALA A 530 20.52 -9.56 21.95
CA ALA A 530 21.31 -10.73 22.32
C ALA A 530 20.52 -12.04 22.14
N LEU A 531 19.23 -12.06 22.52
CA LEU A 531 18.39 -13.25 22.41
C LEU A 531 18.07 -13.66 20.96
N ARG A 532 18.28 -12.78 19.96
CA ARG A 532 17.98 -13.05 18.54
C ARG A 532 19.20 -13.50 17.74
N LEU A 533 20.41 -13.18 18.17
CA LEU A 533 21.67 -13.71 17.60
C LEU A 533 21.85 -15.22 17.80
N PHE A 534 21.24 -15.81 18.84
CA PHE A 534 21.52 -17.19 19.28
C PHE A 534 20.34 -18.17 19.20
N VAL A 535 19.20 -17.76 18.64
CA VAL A 535 18.01 -18.63 18.52
C VAL A 535 17.66 -18.79 17.05
N SER A 536 17.58 -20.03 16.56
CA SER A 536 17.12 -20.29 15.20
C SER A 536 15.72 -19.68 14.98
N PRO A 537 15.39 -19.16 13.78
CA PRO A 537 14.09 -18.55 13.50
C PRO A 537 12.88 -19.45 13.84
N THR A 538 13.09 -20.76 13.92
CA THR A 538 12.09 -21.78 14.26
C THR A 538 11.88 -21.94 15.76
N GLU A 539 12.91 -21.76 16.59
CA GLU A 539 12.81 -21.90 18.06
C GLU A 539 12.15 -20.69 18.74
N TYR A 540 12.22 -19.52 18.12
CA TYR A 540 11.59 -18.29 18.63
C TYR A 540 10.06 -18.38 18.66
N LEU A 541 9.46 -19.23 17.81
CA LEU A 541 8.00 -19.34 17.65
C LEU A 541 7.36 -20.56 18.32
N THR A 542 8.14 -21.54 18.79
CA THR A 542 7.59 -22.82 19.31
C THR A 542 7.45 -22.90 20.83
N ARG A 543 7.83 -21.88 21.60
CA ARG A 543 7.78 -21.95 23.09
C ARG A 543 6.61 -21.14 23.67
N SER A 544 5.74 -21.84 24.40
CA SER A 544 4.57 -21.30 25.08
C SER A 544 4.92 -20.42 26.28
N GLU A 545 4.00 -19.50 26.62
CA GLU A 545 3.99 -18.39 27.60
C GLU A 545 4.43 -18.66 29.07
N GLY A 546 5.16 -19.74 29.37
CA GLY A 546 5.67 -20.04 30.72
C GLY A 546 7.15 -19.73 30.95
N ASP A 547 7.93 -19.42 29.91
CA ASP A 547 9.37 -19.18 30.04
C ASP A 547 9.62 -17.69 30.33
N ALA A 548 9.97 -17.35 31.58
CA ALA A 548 10.13 -15.99 32.12
C ALA A 548 11.27 -15.16 31.49
N ARG A 549 11.77 -15.55 30.32
CA ARG A 549 12.90 -14.95 29.58
C ARG A 549 12.45 -14.05 28.42
N TYR A 550 11.18 -14.02 28.06
CA TYR A 550 10.66 -13.26 26.90
C TYR A 550 9.26 -12.65 27.12
N MET A 551 8.99 -12.10 28.30
CA MET A 551 7.89 -11.14 28.46
C MET A 551 8.24 -9.83 27.71
N PRO A 552 7.25 -9.05 27.23
CA PRO A 552 7.50 -7.68 26.78
C PRO A 552 8.17 -6.94 27.94
N LEU A 553 9.45 -6.62 27.77
CA LEU A 553 10.25 -6.02 28.82
C LEU A 553 9.66 -4.65 29.14
N ASN A 554 9.42 -4.42 30.43
CA ASN A 554 9.02 -3.11 30.93
C ASN A 554 10.10 -2.09 30.51
N PRO A 555 9.79 -1.09 29.67
CA PRO A 555 10.77 -0.12 29.18
C PRO A 555 11.39 0.74 30.30
N ALA A 556 10.88 0.65 31.53
CA ALA A 556 11.41 1.36 32.69
C ALA A 556 12.65 0.72 33.33
N VAL A 557 13.11 -0.47 32.89
CA VAL A 557 14.31 -1.13 33.46
C VAL A 557 15.26 -1.58 32.33
N PRO A 558 16.34 -0.82 32.05
CA PRO A 558 17.36 -1.29 31.12
C PRO A 558 18.10 -2.48 31.73
N ARG A 559 18.08 -3.64 31.05
CA ARG A 559 18.91 -4.81 31.40
C ARG A 559 19.94 -5.03 30.31
N LYS A 560 21.20 -5.07 30.70
CA LYS A 560 22.38 -5.23 29.86
C LYS A 560 22.85 -6.68 29.89
N VAL A 561 23.23 -7.25 28.75
CA VAL A 561 23.74 -8.63 28.65
C VAL A 561 25.15 -8.60 28.06
N ARG A 562 26.06 -9.36 28.66
CA ARG A 562 27.45 -9.47 28.17
C ARG A 562 27.59 -10.73 27.31
N VAL A 563 28.16 -10.58 26.11
CA VAL A 563 28.55 -11.72 25.25
C VAL A 563 30.01 -12.06 25.54
N ALA A 564 30.27 -13.31 25.91
CA ALA A 564 31.63 -13.78 26.18
C ALA A 564 32.39 -14.05 24.86
N PRO A 565 33.74 -14.00 24.86
CA PRO A 565 34.60 -14.15 23.66
C PRO A 565 34.54 -15.50 22.92
N GLY A 566 33.54 -16.34 23.21
CA GLY A 566 33.30 -17.64 22.57
C GLY A 566 31.81 -17.92 22.31
N GLY A 567 30.98 -16.88 22.20
CA GLY A 567 29.55 -16.99 21.85
C GLY A 567 28.62 -17.46 22.99
N GLY A 568 29.11 -17.46 24.24
CA GLY A 568 28.27 -17.72 25.41
C GLY A 568 27.61 -16.45 25.93
N ILE A 569 26.32 -16.52 26.27
CA ILE A 569 25.58 -15.43 26.94
C ILE A 569 25.81 -15.53 28.45
N ASP A 570 26.38 -14.49 29.06
CA ASP A 570 26.46 -14.36 30.52
C ASP A 570 25.31 -13.47 31.02
N MET A 571 24.27 -14.09 31.58
CA MET A 571 23.07 -13.40 32.10
C MET A 571 23.25 -12.98 33.57
N GLY A 572 24.33 -12.25 33.86
CA GLY A 572 24.50 -11.57 35.14
C GLY A 572 23.64 -10.31 35.23
N GLU A 573 23.09 -10.01 36.41
CA GLU A 573 22.63 -8.64 36.71
C GLU A 573 23.88 -7.77 36.85
N PHE A 574 24.07 -6.84 35.91
CA PHE A 574 25.14 -5.84 35.97
C PHE A 574 24.50 -4.49 36.30
N ASP A 575 24.89 -3.93 37.45
CA ASP A 575 24.50 -2.59 37.94
C ASP A 575 24.99 -1.46 37.01
#